data_AF-A0A1M5ZP70-F1
#
_entry.id   AF-A0A1M5ZP70-F1
#
_cell.length_a   1.000
_cell.length_b   1.000
_cell.length_c   1.000
_cell.angle_alpha   90.00
_cell.angle_beta   90.00
_cell.angle_gamma   90.00
#
_symmetry.space_group_name_H-M   'P 1'
#
loop_
_entity.id
_entity.type
_entity.pdbx_description
1 polymer ?
#
loop_
_entity_poly.entity_id
_entity_poly.type
_entity_poly.pdbx_seq_one_letter_code
_entity_poly.pdbx_strand_id
1 'polypeptide(L)'
;MITGGIEISKTDISTSVPVPGATITIYTKDGTKVVEAVTGEDGKVKFEKLNYGDYYFVETNVPEGYLLNPDKHEFSIKEDGVVLKANLSNTMITGGIEISKSDISTSAPVPGATITIYTKDGTKVVEGITGEDGKVKFEKLNYGEYYFVETNAPDGYVLNTDKHEFSIKEDGVILKDSITNTKKVVIDLPQTGGLISLTTLIYIGIFSIVLGFVFIFIRKRKIN
;
A
#
# COMPACT_ATOMS: atom_id res chain seq x y z
N MET A 1 48.74 -15.17 29.24
CA MET A 1 47.96 -15.72 28.12
C MET A 1 47.57 -14.53 27.27
N ILE A 2 47.75 -14.59 25.94
CA ILE A 2 47.30 -13.52 25.05
C ILE A 2 45.80 -13.67 24.85
N THR A 3 45.04 -12.66 25.22
CA THR A 3 43.58 -12.61 25.03
C THR A 3 43.14 -11.29 24.43
N GLY A 4 42.06 -11.29 23.68
CA GLY A 4 41.49 -10.09 23.06
C GLY A 4 39.98 -10.18 22.92
N GLY A 5 39.42 -9.32 22.09
CA GLY A 5 37.99 -9.26 21.84
C GLY A 5 37.65 -8.66 20.48
N ILE A 6 36.36 -8.66 20.18
CA ILE A 6 35.80 -8.05 18.97
C ILE A 6 34.46 -7.40 19.32
N GLU A 7 34.24 -6.19 18.80
CA GLU A 7 32.97 -5.48 18.80
C GLU A 7 32.40 -5.50 17.38
N ILE A 8 31.17 -5.95 17.23
CA ILE A 8 30.48 -6.06 15.94
C ILE A 8 29.32 -5.08 15.95
N SER A 9 29.27 -4.19 14.95
CA SER A 9 28.16 -3.26 14.73
C SER A 9 27.23 -3.81 13.66
N LYS A 10 25.98 -4.05 14.03
CA LYS A 10 24.94 -4.61 13.18
C LYS A 10 23.99 -3.52 12.71
N THR A 11 23.86 -3.36 11.38
CA THR A 11 23.00 -2.34 10.79
C THR A 11 22.10 -2.87 9.67
N ASP A 12 21.08 -2.09 9.33
CA ASP A 12 20.34 -2.24 8.07
C ASP A 12 21.21 -1.74 6.91
N ILE A 13 21.23 -2.47 5.81
CA ILE A 13 22.08 -2.18 4.65
C ILE A 13 21.67 -0.89 3.93
N SER A 14 20.38 -0.52 3.98
CA SER A 14 19.83 0.60 3.20
C SER A 14 19.83 1.92 3.98
N THR A 15 19.59 1.86 5.29
CA THR A 15 19.41 3.02 6.17
C THR A 15 20.57 3.23 7.14
N SER A 16 21.45 2.23 7.30
CA SER A 16 22.50 2.21 8.32
C SER A 16 21.97 2.30 9.78
N VAL A 17 20.66 2.11 9.98
CA VAL A 17 20.04 2.08 11.31
C VAL A 17 20.50 0.82 12.05
N PRO A 18 20.77 0.89 13.37
CA PRO A 18 21.13 -0.28 14.17
C PRO A 18 20.07 -1.39 14.15
N VAL A 19 20.53 -2.65 14.15
CA VAL A 19 19.65 -3.83 14.16
C VAL A 19 19.83 -4.61 15.47
N PRO A 20 18.96 -4.39 16.47
CA PRO A 20 18.96 -5.16 17.72
C PRO A 20 18.38 -6.56 17.52
N GLY A 21 18.71 -7.49 18.41
CA GLY A 21 18.10 -8.83 18.44
C GLY A 21 18.68 -9.87 17.47
N ALA A 22 19.76 -9.56 16.75
CA ALA A 22 20.46 -10.53 15.90
C ALA A 22 21.42 -11.39 16.72
N THR A 23 21.40 -12.71 16.51
CA THR A 23 22.33 -13.63 17.18
C THR A 23 23.57 -13.81 16.32
N ILE A 24 24.72 -13.49 16.91
CA ILE A 24 26.04 -13.69 16.29
C ILE A 24 26.77 -14.78 17.06
N THR A 25 27.34 -15.73 16.33
CA THR A 25 28.09 -16.85 16.92
C THR A 25 29.53 -16.83 16.39
N ILE A 26 30.49 -16.91 17.31
CA ILE A 26 31.91 -17.05 16.99
C ILE A 26 32.28 -18.53 16.99
N TYR A 27 33.01 -18.93 15.96
CA TYR A 27 33.61 -20.24 15.80
C TYR A 27 35.12 -20.12 15.68
N THR A 28 35.84 -21.14 16.12
CA THR A 28 37.24 -21.33 15.74
C THR A 28 37.34 -21.61 14.24
N LYS A 29 38.54 -21.45 13.65
CA LYS A 29 38.79 -21.74 12.23
C LYS A 29 38.41 -23.18 11.81
N ASP A 30 38.51 -24.16 12.70
CA ASP A 30 38.11 -25.56 12.51
C ASP A 30 36.59 -25.79 12.63
N GLY A 31 35.81 -24.79 13.01
CA GLY A 31 34.36 -24.85 13.09
C GLY A 31 33.79 -25.24 14.46
N THR A 32 34.61 -25.20 15.51
CA THR A 32 34.13 -25.40 16.88
C THR A 32 33.47 -24.12 17.41
N LYS A 33 32.22 -24.21 17.88
CA LYS A 33 31.50 -23.08 18.49
C LYS A 33 32.23 -22.61 19.75
N VAL A 34 32.50 -21.32 19.84
CA VAL A 34 33.19 -20.69 20.97
C VAL A 34 32.19 -20.02 21.90
N VAL A 35 31.41 -19.09 21.35
CA VAL A 35 30.48 -18.23 22.10
C VAL A 35 29.44 -17.65 21.16
N GLU A 36 28.27 -17.30 21.69
CA GLU A 36 27.26 -16.52 20.96
C GLU A 36 26.70 -15.42 21.86
N ALA A 37 26.22 -14.36 21.23
CA ALA A 37 25.56 -13.25 21.89
C ALA A 37 24.60 -12.55 20.93
N VAL A 38 23.68 -11.77 21.49
CA VAL A 38 22.65 -11.03 20.76
C VAL A 38 23.01 -9.56 20.69
N THR A 39 22.75 -8.91 19.57
CA THR A 39 22.96 -7.46 19.41
C THR A 39 22.01 -6.67 20.33
N GLY A 40 22.56 -5.69 21.05
CA GLY A 40 21.79 -4.80 21.92
C GLY A 40 21.00 -3.74 21.14
N GLU A 41 20.29 -2.87 21.86
CA GLU A 41 19.48 -1.77 21.31
C GLU A 41 20.26 -0.81 20.40
N ASP A 42 21.57 -0.66 20.62
CA ASP A 42 22.47 0.13 19.78
C ASP A 42 22.99 -0.64 18.55
N GLY A 43 22.48 -1.85 18.32
CA GLY A 43 22.88 -2.78 17.26
C GLY A 43 24.27 -3.37 17.47
N LYS A 44 24.88 -3.26 18.66
CA LYS A 44 26.22 -3.78 18.88
C LYS A 44 26.23 -5.03 19.73
N VAL A 45 27.27 -5.83 19.53
CA VAL A 45 27.62 -6.95 20.39
C VAL A 45 29.12 -7.01 20.57
N LYS A 46 29.57 -7.31 21.79
CA LYS A 46 30.99 -7.39 22.14
C LYS A 46 31.31 -8.76 22.71
N PHE A 47 32.38 -9.37 22.18
CA PHE A 47 32.97 -10.59 22.70
C PHE A 47 34.33 -10.26 23.29
N GLU A 48 34.57 -10.71 24.51
CA GLU A 48 35.79 -10.43 25.27
C GLU A 48 36.49 -11.73 25.66
N LYS A 49 37.78 -11.63 26.01
CA LYS A 49 38.60 -12.74 26.53
C LYS A 49 38.70 -13.94 25.57
N LEU A 50 38.67 -13.67 24.26
CA LEU A 50 39.01 -14.67 23.24
C LEU A 50 40.51 -14.93 23.28
N ASN A 51 40.91 -16.20 23.27
CA ASN A 51 42.32 -16.59 23.27
C ASN A 51 43.00 -16.21 21.94
N TYR A 52 44.34 -16.18 21.93
CA TYR A 52 45.12 -16.09 20.70
C TYR A 52 44.69 -17.18 19.71
N GLY A 53 44.39 -16.79 18.46
CA GLY A 53 43.95 -17.73 17.44
C GLY A 53 43.19 -17.08 16.29
N ASP A 54 42.81 -17.93 15.32
CA ASP A 54 42.00 -17.58 14.16
C ASP A 54 40.55 -18.03 14.38
N TYR A 55 39.62 -17.14 14.03
CA TYR A 55 38.20 -17.29 14.25
C TYR A 55 37.41 -16.80 13.04
N TYR A 56 36.12 -17.12 13.04
CA TYR A 56 35.15 -16.40 12.23
C TYR A 56 33.86 -16.21 13.02
N PHE A 57 33.08 -15.19 12.65
CA PHE A 57 31.71 -15.04 13.12
C PHE A 57 30.72 -15.21 11.98
N VAL A 58 29.52 -15.67 12.33
CA VAL A 58 28.34 -15.78 11.46
C VAL A 58 27.12 -15.26 12.19
N GLU A 59 26.15 -14.73 11.46
CA GLU A 59 24.81 -14.53 11.97
C GLU A 59 24.07 -15.88 11.96
N THR A 60 23.56 -16.30 13.11
CA THR A 60 22.84 -17.58 13.24
C THR A 60 21.34 -17.41 13.40
N ASN A 61 20.90 -16.21 13.81
CA ASN A 61 19.50 -15.83 13.86
C ASN A 61 19.36 -14.33 13.60
N VAL A 62 18.29 -13.96 12.92
CA VAL A 62 17.97 -12.59 12.54
C VAL A 62 16.65 -12.15 13.21
N PRO A 63 16.49 -10.88 13.62
CA PRO A 63 15.19 -10.35 14.08
C PRO A 63 14.15 -10.36 12.96
N GLU A 64 12.87 -10.26 13.34
CA GLU A 64 11.77 -10.15 12.40
C GLU A 64 11.96 -8.97 11.43
N GLY A 65 11.57 -9.18 10.17
CA GLY A 65 11.65 -8.16 9.13
C GLY A 65 12.98 -8.06 8.41
N TYR A 66 13.96 -8.92 8.71
CA TYR A 66 15.25 -8.94 8.02
C TYR A 66 15.57 -10.32 7.45
N LEU A 67 16.34 -10.33 6.36
CA LEU A 67 16.93 -11.53 5.79
C LEU A 67 18.21 -11.91 6.54
N LEU A 68 18.40 -13.20 6.80
CA LEU A 68 19.62 -13.74 7.40
C LEU A 68 20.81 -13.51 6.47
N ASN A 69 21.94 -13.04 7.03
CA ASN A 69 23.21 -12.98 6.32
C ASN A 69 24.08 -14.21 6.65
N PRO A 70 24.25 -15.19 5.73
CA PRO A 70 24.97 -16.42 6.00
C PRO A 70 26.50 -16.29 5.87
N ASP A 71 27.02 -15.10 5.55
CA ASP A 71 28.43 -14.91 5.25
C ASP A 71 29.31 -15.16 6.49
N LYS A 72 30.48 -15.77 6.25
CA LYS A 72 31.52 -15.96 7.27
C LYS A 72 32.47 -14.77 7.27
N HIS A 73 32.68 -14.19 8.44
CA HIS A 73 33.61 -13.08 8.61
C HIS A 73 34.80 -13.50 9.47
N GLU A 74 35.95 -13.66 8.84
CA GLU A 74 37.19 -14.11 9.49
C GLU A 74 37.88 -12.99 10.26
N PHE A 75 38.47 -13.34 11.41
CA PHE A 75 39.32 -12.45 12.20
C PHE A 75 40.33 -13.24 13.05
N SER A 76 41.38 -12.58 13.55
CA SER A 76 42.40 -13.22 14.39
C SER A 76 42.73 -12.37 15.62
N ILE A 77 42.90 -13.02 16.77
CA ILE A 77 43.46 -12.40 17.97
C ILE A 77 44.96 -12.68 18.00
N LYS A 78 45.78 -11.64 17.82
CA LYS A 78 47.24 -11.74 17.77
C LYS A 78 47.97 -10.96 18.87
N GLU A 79 47.29 -9.99 19.47
CA GLU A 79 47.85 -9.06 20.46
C GLU A 79 47.01 -9.11 21.74
N ASP A 80 47.67 -8.94 22.89
CA ASP A 80 46.99 -8.99 24.19
C ASP A 80 46.22 -7.69 24.45
N GLY A 81 44.98 -7.81 24.93
CA GLY A 81 44.08 -6.70 25.21
C GLY A 81 43.46 -6.05 23.97
N VAL A 82 43.70 -6.55 22.74
CA VAL A 82 43.14 -5.96 21.52
C VAL A 82 41.61 -6.08 21.50
N VAL A 83 40.92 -5.03 21.04
CA VAL A 83 39.49 -5.05 20.74
C VAL A 83 39.30 -4.68 19.27
N LEU A 84 39.07 -5.69 18.44
CA LEU A 84 38.80 -5.50 17.02
C LEU A 84 37.41 -4.90 16.81
N LYS A 85 37.20 -4.27 15.65
CA LYS A 85 35.90 -3.75 15.23
C LYS A 85 35.52 -4.36 13.89
N ALA A 86 34.27 -4.78 13.77
CA ALA A 86 33.70 -5.28 12.53
C ALA A 86 32.29 -4.75 12.33
N ASN A 87 31.82 -4.80 11.08
CA ASN A 87 30.46 -4.41 10.71
C ASN A 87 29.76 -5.62 10.07
N LEU A 88 28.47 -5.74 10.32
CA LEU A 88 27.61 -6.76 9.71
C LEU A 88 26.27 -6.11 9.34
N SER A 89 25.84 -6.27 8.09
CA SER A 89 24.61 -5.62 7.60
C SER A 89 23.59 -6.65 7.11
N ASN A 90 22.31 -6.38 7.34
CA ASN A 90 21.21 -7.19 6.81
C ASN A 90 20.32 -6.36 5.91
N THR A 91 19.66 -7.06 5.00
CA THR A 91 18.65 -6.51 4.12
C THR A 91 17.29 -6.66 4.79
N MET A 92 16.55 -5.56 4.92
CA MET A 92 15.14 -5.60 5.32
C MET A 92 14.31 -6.34 4.27
N ILE A 93 13.38 -7.17 4.72
CA ILE A 93 12.40 -7.85 3.86
C ILE A 93 11.58 -6.78 3.14
N THR A 94 11.39 -6.94 1.83
CA THR A 94 10.52 -6.09 1.04
C THR A 94 9.56 -6.90 0.19
N GLY A 95 8.39 -6.37 -0.09
CA GLY A 95 7.37 -7.03 -0.91
C GLY A 95 6.52 -6.03 -1.67
N GLY A 96 5.36 -6.47 -2.12
CA GLY A 96 4.43 -5.61 -2.85
C GLY A 96 3.01 -6.11 -2.79
N ILE A 97 2.13 -5.34 -3.42
CA ILE A 97 0.71 -5.64 -3.56
C ILE A 97 0.21 -5.18 -4.93
N GLU A 98 -0.53 -6.05 -5.62
CA GLU A 98 -1.32 -5.73 -6.80
C GLU A 98 -2.80 -5.66 -6.40
N ILE A 99 -3.43 -4.53 -6.67
CA ILE A 99 -4.84 -4.27 -6.32
C ILE A 99 -5.63 -4.19 -7.61
N SER A 100 -6.69 -4.99 -7.71
CA SER A 100 -7.63 -4.97 -8.84
C SER A 100 -8.91 -4.22 -8.47
N LYS A 101 -9.28 -3.23 -9.28
CA LYS A 101 -10.50 -2.43 -9.12
C LYS A 101 -11.53 -2.80 -10.17
N SER A 102 -12.73 -3.13 -9.73
CA SER A 102 -13.84 -3.46 -10.63
C SER A 102 -15.16 -2.80 -10.25
N ASP A 103 -16.08 -2.76 -11.20
CA ASP A 103 -17.46 -2.35 -10.98
C ASP A 103 -18.22 -3.49 -10.28
N ILE A 104 -18.91 -3.18 -9.18
CA ILE A 104 -19.59 -4.19 -8.35
C ILE A 104 -20.69 -4.96 -9.10
N SER A 105 -21.32 -4.35 -10.11
CA SER A 105 -22.47 -4.91 -10.82
C SER A 105 -22.05 -5.71 -12.06
N THR A 106 -21.03 -5.22 -12.76
CA THR A 106 -20.61 -5.74 -14.07
C THR A 106 -19.29 -6.50 -14.02
N SER A 107 -18.55 -6.41 -12.92
CA SER A 107 -17.17 -6.92 -12.78
C SER A 107 -16.18 -6.33 -13.80
N ALA A 108 -16.57 -5.31 -14.55
CA ALA A 108 -15.70 -4.61 -15.50
C ALA A 108 -14.57 -3.88 -14.77
N PRO A 109 -13.37 -3.78 -15.36
CA PRO A 109 -12.27 -3.03 -14.74
C PRO A 109 -12.61 -1.54 -14.60
N VAL A 110 -12.11 -0.92 -13.54
CA VAL A 110 -12.32 0.50 -13.23
C VAL A 110 -10.98 1.24 -13.29
N PRO A 111 -10.65 1.86 -14.43
CA PRO A 111 -9.46 2.71 -14.57
C PRO A 111 -9.63 4.06 -13.87
N GLY A 112 -8.52 4.69 -13.50
CA GLY A 112 -8.48 6.07 -12.99
C GLY A 112 -8.80 6.24 -11.50
N ALA A 113 -8.97 5.16 -10.73
CA ALA A 113 -9.13 5.23 -9.28
C ALA A 113 -7.78 5.48 -8.59
N THR A 114 -7.72 6.43 -7.67
CA THR A 114 -6.52 6.67 -6.86
C THR A 114 -6.57 5.83 -5.59
N ILE A 115 -5.58 4.95 -5.43
CA ILE A 115 -5.39 4.10 -4.26
C ILE A 115 -4.19 4.60 -3.49
N THR A 116 -4.34 4.77 -2.18
CA THR A 116 -3.26 5.22 -1.30
C THR A 116 -3.01 4.17 -0.23
N ILE A 117 -1.74 3.81 -0.05
CA ILE A 117 -1.26 2.93 1.02
C ILE A 117 -0.80 3.79 2.19
N TYR A 118 -1.22 3.38 3.38
CA TYR A 118 -0.81 3.94 4.65
C TYR A 118 -0.19 2.84 5.51
N THR A 119 0.76 3.18 6.36
CA THR A 119 1.15 2.36 7.50
C THR A 119 -0.03 2.22 8.47
N LYS A 120 0.01 1.19 9.33
CA LYS A 120 -1.03 0.96 10.34
C LYS A 120 -1.33 2.16 11.26
N ASP A 121 -0.34 3.01 11.52
CA ASP A 121 -0.47 4.23 12.34
C ASP A 121 -1.07 5.43 11.56
N GLY A 122 -1.33 5.27 10.26
CA GLY A 122 -1.95 6.28 9.41
C GLY A 122 -0.97 7.18 8.66
N THR A 123 0.33 6.89 8.65
CA THR A 123 1.31 7.62 7.83
C THR A 123 1.18 7.22 6.36
N LYS A 124 1.04 8.20 5.45
CA LYS A 124 0.98 7.95 4.00
C LYS A 124 2.32 7.39 3.52
N VAL A 125 2.28 6.27 2.80
CA VAL A 125 3.47 5.60 2.25
C VAL A 125 3.62 5.94 0.77
N VAL A 126 2.60 5.59 -0.02
CA VAL A 126 2.63 5.72 -1.48
C VAL A 126 1.21 5.78 -2.03
N GLU A 127 1.04 6.35 -3.22
CA GLU A 127 -0.23 6.34 -3.95
C GLU A 127 -0.01 5.96 -5.42
N GLY A 128 -1.06 5.44 -6.04
CA GLY A 128 -1.06 4.99 -7.42
C GLY A 128 -2.45 5.06 -8.02
N ILE A 129 -2.52 5.03 -9.34
CA ILE A 129 -3.77 5.14 -10.10
C ILE A 129 -4.00 3.82 -10.84
N THR A 130 -5.23 3.31 -10.84
CA THR A 130 -5.58 2.11 -11.60
C THR A 130 -5.47 2.35 -13.11
N GLY A 131 -4.80 1.44 -13.80
CA GLY A 131 -4.66 1.47 -15.26
C GLY A 131 -5.93 1.02 -15.98
N GLU A 132 -5.87 0.96 -17.31
CA GLU A 132 -6.97 0.52 -18.19
C GLU A 132 -7.50 -0.89 -17.88
N ASP A 133 -6.66 -1.76 -17.35
CA ASP A 133 -7.02 -3.10 -16.87
C ASP A 133 -7.64 -3.11 -15.46
N GLY A 134 -7.83 -1.93 -14.87
CA GLY A 134 -8.35 -1.75 -13.52
C GLY A 134 -7.34 -2.04 -12.42
N LYS A 135 -6.05 -2.22 -12.73
CA LYS A 135 -5.04 -2.64 -11.75
C LYS A 135 -4.07 -1.54 -11.37
N VAL A 136 -3.55 -1.62 -10.15
CA VAL A 136 -2.42 -0.84 -9.67
C VAL A 136 -1.48 -1.74 -8.87
N LYS A 137 -0.17 -1.58 -9.05
CA LYS A 137 0.86 -2.37 -8.37
C LYS A 137 1.78 -1.47 -7.56
N PHE A 138 2.03 -1.85 -6.32
CA PHE A 138 3.02 -1.24 -5.44
C PHE A 138 4.10 -2.26 -5.13
N GLU A 139 5.36 -1.86 -5.30
CA GLU A 139 6.52 -2.73 -5.10
C GLU A 139 7.46 -2.10 -4.06
N LYS A 140 8.34 -2.94 -3.50
CA LYS A 140 9.38 -2.52 -2.53
C LYS A 140 8.81 -1.84 -1.28
N LEU A 141 7.65 -2.31 -0.83
CA LEU A 141 7.13 -1.96 0.50
C LEU A 141 7.94 -2.73 1.54
N ASN A 142 8.46 -2.03 2.54
CA ASN A 142 9.21 -2.62 3.64
C ASN A 142 8.31 -3.58 4.44
N TYR A 143 8.93 -4.55 5.11
CA TYR A 143 8.26 -5.39 6.12
C TYR A 143 7.42 -4.54 7.07
N GLY A 144 6.17 -4.96 7.29
CA GLY A 144 5.27 -4.24 8.18
C GLY A 144 3.79 -4.42 7.86
N GLU A 145 2.97 -3.73 8.64
CA GLU A 145 1.51 -3.74 8.54
C GLU A 145 1.01 -2.42 7.93
N TYR A 146 0.10 -2.56 6.98
CA TYR A 146 -0.40 -1.48 6.15
C TYR A 146 -1.91 -1.60 5.97
N TYR A 147 -2.50 -0.53 5.46
CA TYR A 147 -3.81 -0.61 4.81
C TYR A 147 -3.81 0.25 3.55
N PHE A 148 -4.69 -0.10 2.61
CA PHE A 148 -4.99 0.76 1.48
C PHE A 148 -6.46 1.22 1.51
N VAL A 149 -6.71 2.33 0.82
CA VAL A 149 -8.00 3.00 0.71
C VAL A 149 -8.06 3.69 -0.66
N GLU A 150 -9.23 3.69 -1.30
CA GLU A 150 -9.48 4.57 -2.44
C GLU A 150 -9.66 6.00 -1.92
N THR A 151 -8.78 6.91 -2.37
CA THR A 151 -8.80 8.32 -1.96
C THR A 151 -9.46 9.22 -3.00
N ASN A 152 -9.54 8.75 -4.25
CA ASN A 152 -10.29 9.42 -5.30
C ASN A 152 -10.92 8.37 -6.25
N ALA A 153 -12.23 8.46 -6.44
CA ALA A 153 -12.96 7.63 -7.39
C ALA A 153 -12.99 8.29 -8.78
N PRO A 154 -12.96 7.49 -9.86
CA PRO A 154 -13.09 8.00 -11.20
C PRO A 154 -14.52 8.48 -11.48
N ASP A 155 -14.66 9.28 -12.54
CA ASP A 155 -15.95 9.82 -12.95
C ASP A 155 -17.00 8.73 -13.14
N GLY A 156 -18.22 9.02 -12.67
CA GLY A 156 -19.33 8.08 -12.71
C GLY A 156 -19.32 7.00 -11.62
N TYR A 157 -18.35 6.97 -10.70
CA TYR A 157 -18.33 6.04 -9.57
C TYR A 157 -18.43 6.72 -8.20
N VAL A 158 -19.03 6.02 -7.24
CA VAL A 158 -19.06 6.41 -5.83
C VAL A 158 -17.74 6.01 -5.18
N LEU A 159 -17.15 6.91 -4.38
CA LEU A 159 -15.93 6.65 -3.61
C LEU A 159 -16.14 5.54 -2.59
N ASN A 160 -15.27 4.54 -2.61
CA ASN A 160 -15.22 3.50 -1.59
C ASN A 160 -14.15 3.83 -0.54
N THR A 161 -14.59 4.24 0.66
CA THR A 161 -13.71 4.65 1.76
C THR A 161 -13.29 3.51 2.70
N ASP A 162 -13.62 2.25 2.36
CA ASP A 162 -13.28 1.11 3.19
C ASP A 162 -11.76 0.93 3.28
N LYS A 163 -11.29 0.55 4.48
CA LYS A 163 -9.88 0.23 4.73
C LYS A 163 -9.64 -1.26 4.50
N HIS A 164 -8.62 -1.56 3.72
CA HIS A 164 -8.20 -2.93 3.42
C HIS A 164 -6.82 -3.17 4.00
N GLU A 165 -6.75 -3.96 5.06
CA GLU A 165 -5.51 -4.26 5.79
C GLU A 165 -4.70 -5.35 5.10
N PHE A 166 -3.37 -5.19 5.07
CA PHE A 166 -2.44 -6.20 4.58
C PHE A 166 -1.08 -6.10 5.29
N SER A 167 -0.25 -7.12 5.14
CA SER A 167 1.08 -7.15 5.76
C SER A 167 2.13 -7.71 4.81
N ILE A 168 3.29 -7.03 4.72
CA ILE A 168 4.47 -7.57 4.05
C ILE A 168 5.26 -8.39 5.07
N LYS A 169 5.33 -9.71 4.86
CA LYS A 169 5.99 -10.66 5.77
C LYS A 169 7.09 -11.48 5.10
N GLU A 170 6.99 -11.69 3.80
CA GLU A 170 7.89 -12.54 3.03
C GLU A 170 8.55 -11.71 1.93
N ASP A 171 9.84 -11.97 1.69
CA ASP A 171 10.64 -11.21 0.74
C ASP A 171 10.27 -11.51 -0.70
N GLY A 172 10.15 -10.46 -1.51
CA GLY A 172 9.80 -10.52 -2.92
C GLY A 172 8.34 -10.92 -3.21
N VAL A 173 7.52 -11.20 -2.20
CA VAL A 173 6.13 -11.60 -2.41
C VAL A 173 5.29 -10.40 -2.83
N ILE A 174 4.54 -10.58 -3.93
CA ILE A 174 3.51 -9.66 -4.40
C ILE A 174 2.15 -10.21 -4.01
N LEU A 175 1.52 -9.60 -3.01
CA LEU A 175 0.15 -9.90 -2.60
C LEU A 175 -0.84 -9.49 -3.70
N LYS A 176 -2.02 -10.12 -3.69
CA LYS A 176 -3.12 -9.76 -4.59
C LYS A 176 -4.35 -9.47 -3.77
N ASP A 177 -4.97 -8.32 -4.03
CA ASP A 177 -6.24 -7.95 -3.42
C ASP A 177 -7.16 -7.28 -4.47
N SER A 178 -8.42 -7.10 -4.11
CA SER A 178 -9.42 -6.51 -4.99
C SER A 178 -10.43 -5.68 -4.23
N ILE A 179 -10.88 -4.59 -4.86
CA ILE A 179 -11.91 -3.71 -4.34
C ILE A 179 -12.89 -3.31 -5.43
N THR A 180 -14.13 -3.04 -5.05
CA THR A 180 -15.20 -2.72 -6.01
C THR A 180 -15.71 -1.30 -5.83
N ASN A 181 -16.21 -0.70 -6.92
CA ASN A 181 -16.97 0.56 -6.88
C ASN A 181 -18.38 0.36 -7.42
N THR A 182 -19.28 1.19 -6.92
CA THR A 182 -20.66 1.29 -7.41
C THR A 182 -20.76 2.48 -8.35
N LYS A 183 -21.32 2.29 -9.55
CA LYS A 183 -21.65 3.41 -10.45
C LYS A 183 -22.66 4.35 -9.81
N LYS A 184 -22.48 5.65 -10.02
CA LYS A 184 -23.48 6.66 -9.71
C LYS A 184 -24.71 6.37 -10.56
N VAL A 185 -25.88 6.29 -9.93
CA VAL A 185 -27.15 6.13 -10.64
C VAL A 185 -27.46 7.44 -11.36
N VAL A 186 -27.38 7.46 -12.68
CA VAL A 186 -27.88 8.56 -13.50
C VAL A 186 -29.38 8.36 -13.65
N ILE A 187 -30.18 9.11 -12.88
CA ILE A 187 -31.63 9.13 -13.07
C ILE A 187 -31.90 10.06 -14.26
N ASP A 188 -32.08 9.47 -15.44
CA ASP A 188 -32.77 10.18 -16.53
C ASP A 188 -34.22 10.35 -16.10
N LEU A 189 -34.55 11.50 -15.51
CA LEU A 189 -35.94 11.86 -15.29
C LEU A 189 -36.60 11.91 -16.67
N PRO A 190 -37.69 11.17 -16.93
CA PRO A 190 -38.43 11.37 -18.17
C PRO A 190 -38.86 12.83 -18.20
N GLN A 191 -38.67 13.52 -19.32
CA GLN A 191 -39.37 14.78 -19.57
C GLN A 191 -40.87 14.48 -19.72
N THR A 192 -41.58 14.27 -18.63
CA THR A 192 -43.04 14.22 -18.62
C THR A 192 -43.58 15.64 -18.55
N GLY A 193 -43.80 16.24 -19.72
CA GLY A 193 -44.39 17.58 -19.84
C GLY A 193 -44.13 18.33 -21.15
N GLY A 194 -43.39 17.76 -22.12
CA GLY A 194 -43.06 18.44 -23.37
C GLY A 194 -43.88 17.96 -24.56
N LEU A 195 -45.12 18.42 -24.72
CA LEU A 195 -45.85 18.27 -26.01
C LEU A 195 -46.66 19.50 -26.44
N ILE A 196 -46.84 20.50 -25.59
CA ILE A 196 -47.50 21.77 -25.94
C ILE A 196 -46.88 22.90 -25.12
N SER A 197 -46.27 23.88 -25.79
CA SER A 197 -45.78 25.08 -25.11
C SER A 197 -46.94 25.92 -24.58
N LEU A 198 -46.69 26.74 -23.55
CA LEU A 198 -47.68 27.67 -23.00
C LEU A 198 -48.26 28.59 -24.08
N THR A 199 -47.46 28.97 -25.09
CA THR A 199 -47.93 29.75 -26.24
C THR A 199 -48.97 28.99 -27.06
N THR A 200 -48.79 27.69 -27.29
CA THR A 200 -49.77 26.85 -28.01
C THR A 200 -51.08 26.73 -27.24
N LEU A 201 -51.03 26.59 -25.90
CA LEU A 201 -52.22 26.60 -25.05
C LEU A 201 -52.99 27.94 -25.12
N ILE A 202 -52.27 29.06 -25.13
CA ILE A 202 -52.87 30.39 -25.28
C ILE A 202 -53.58 30.53 -26.64
N TYR A 203 -52.96 30.06 -27.73
CA TYR A 203 -53.59 30.08 -29.05
C TYR A 203 -54.85 29.19 -29.13
N ILE A 204 -54.83 28.00 -28.53
CA ILE A 204 -56.02 27.12 -28.45
C ILE A 204 -57.14 27.82 -27.67
N GLY A 205 -56.82 28.51 -26.57
CA GLY A 205 -57.78 29.27 -25.78
C GLY A 205 -58.43 30.41 -26.57
N ILE A 206 -57.62 31.25 -27.25
CA ILE A 206 -58.11 32.35 -28.08
C ILE A 206 -58.99 31.81 -29.23
N PHE A 207 -58.56 30.74 -29.89
CA PHE A 207 -59.33 30.13 -30.98
C PHE A 207 -60.71 29.63 -30.51
N SER A 208 -60.77 29.03 -29.32
CA SER A 208 -62.03 28.55 -28.72
C SER A 208 -63.00 29.70 -28.40
N ILE A 209 -62.48 30.83 -27.91
CA ILE A 209 -63.27 32.04 -27.64
C ILE A 209 -63.84 32.62 -28.94
N VAL A 210 -63.02 32.73 -29.99
CA VAL A 210 -63.45 33.24 -31.31
C VAL A 210 -64.53 32.34 -31.91
N LEU A 211 -64.37 31.02 -31.86
CA LEU A 211 -65.39 30.06 -32.29
C LEU A 211 -66.71 30.25 -31.52
N GLY A 212 -66.65 30.45 -30.21
CA GLY A 212 -67.82 30.76 -29.39
C GLY A 212 -68.56 32.02 -29.86
N PHE A 213 -67.84 33.11 -30.13
CA PHE A 213 -68.43 34.35 -30.65
C PHE A 213 -69.04 34.18 -32.05
N VAL A 214 -68.36 33.47 -32.94
CA VAL A 214 -68.89 33.16 -34.29
C VAL A 214 -70.17 32.34 -34.19
N PHE A 215 -70.20 31.34 -33.31
CA PHE A 215 -71.40 30.53 -33.08
C PHE A 215 -72.58 31.37 -32.54
N ILE A 216 -72.34 32.24 -31.55
CA ILE A 216 -73.36 33.16 -31.01
C ILE A 216 -73.86 34.11 -32.10
N PHE A 217 -72.97 34.64 -32.93
CA PHE A 217 -73.32 35.55 -34.02
C PHE A 217 -74.17 34.85 -35.09
N ILE A 218 -73.79 33.64 -35.52
CA ILE A 218 -74.58 32.82 -36.46
C ILE A 218 -75.96 32.49 -35.86
N ARG A 219 -76.03 32.17 -34.56
CA ARG A 219 -77.31 31.88 -33.89
C ARG A 219 -78.21 33.12 -33.82
N LYS A 220 -77.68 34.29 -33.51
CA LYS A 220 -78.45 35.56 -33.51
C LYS A 220 -78.98 35.90 -34.91
N ARG A 221 -78.21 35.61 -35.96
CA ARG A 221 -78.59 35.91 -37.35
C ARG A 221 -79.67 34.99 -37.93
N LYS A 222 -79.95 33.83 -37.30
CA LYS A 222 -81.04 32.91 -37.68
C LYS A 222 -82.38 33.22 -36.98
N ILE A 223 -82.41 34.15 -36.01
CA ILE A 223 -83.59 34.44 -35.16
C ILE A 223 -84.26 35.78 -35.54
N ASN A 224 -83.71 36.52 -36.51
CA ASN A 224 -84.35 37.65 -37.18
C ASN A 224 -84.69 37.28 -38.63
#